data_AF-A0A812NXZ9-F1
#
_entry.id   AF-A0A812NXZ9-F1
#
_cell.length_a   1.000
_cell.length_b   1.000
_cell.length_c   1.000
_cell.angle_alpha   90.00
_cell.angle_beta   90.00
_cell.angle_gamma   90.00
#
_symmetry.space_group_name_H-M   'P 1'
#
loop_
_entity.id
_entity.type
_entity.pdbx_description
1 polymer ?
#
loop_
_entity_poly.entity_id
_entity_poly.type
_entity_poly.pdbx_seq_one_letter_code
_entity_poly.pdbx_strand_id
1 'polypeptide(L)'
;MTEVPQHDVAQSWSTDRNSRYDGRAGYREGFTLRMSPGERGCAMSHVRAWRRTAAGNRPVLILEDDAVPAKQFWKRLKRVVLAAAEQSADALYLGHIQGAPWRQRLAPGLYEAEYLWTTVAYVLWPQGAQKLLSVLPVDQPVDNFMAWQMSQRPWFVKSLGP
;
A
#
# COMPACT_ATOMS: atom_id res chain seq x y z
N MET A 1 2.96 -11.82 19.83
CA MET A 1 2.58 -11.30 18.50
C MET A 1 1.70 -12.34 17.83
N THR A 2 0.57 -11.96 17.21
CA THR A 2 -0.30 -12.91 16.51
C THR A 2 0.42 -13.44 15.27
N GLU A 3 0.42 -14.75 15.10
CA GLU A 3 1.02 -15.43 13.96
C GLU A 3 0.24 -15.14 12.67
N VAL A 4 0.94 -15.02 11.53
CA VAL A 4 0.30 -14.92 10.21
C VAL A 4 0.33 -16.30 9.58
N PRO A 5 -0.85 -16.91 9.31
CA PRO A 5 -0.93 -18.15 8.54
C PRO A 5 -0.09 -18.09 7.27
N GLN A 6 0.67 -19.15 7.02
CA GLN A 6 1.54 -19.24 5.84
C GLN A 6 0.76 -19.11 4.52
N HIS A 7 -0.54 -19.45 4.51
CA HIS A 7 -1.41 -19.34 3.35
C HIS A 7 -1.90 -17.91 3.06
N ASP A 8 -1.67 -16.94 3.94
CA ASP A 8 -2.04 -15.53 3.69
C ASP A 8 -1.06 -14.81 2.76
N VAL A 9 0.10 -15.42 2.49
CA VAL A 9 1.12 -14.89 1.59
C VAL A 9 1.56 -16.00 0.65
N ALA A 10 1.35 -15.79 -0.65
CA ALA A 10 1.65 -16.78 -1.66
C ALA A 10 3.15 -17.14 -1.71
N GLN A 11 3.47 -18.28 -2.33
CA GLN A 11 4.85 -18.67 -2.59
C GLN A 11 5.36 -18.17 -3.94
N SER A 12 4.46 -17.82 -4.84
CA SER A 12 4.75 -17.34 -6.19
C SER A 12 3.69 -16.35 -6.63
N TRP A 13 4.03 -15.55 -7.64
CA TRP A 13 3.17 -14.50 -8.14
C TRP A 13 3.29 -14.34 -9.66
N SER A 14 2.19 -13.95 -10.31
CA SER A 14 2.20 -13.61 -11.74
C SER A 14 2.65 -12.16 -11.94
N THR A 15 3.50 -11.93 -12.94
CA THR A 15 3.96 -10.60 -13.32
C THR A 15 2.94 -9.80 -14.13
N ASP A 16 1.83 -10.40 -14.57
CA ASP A 16 0.85 -9.80 -15.51
C ASP A 16 0.28 -8.45 -15.06
N ARG A 17 0.05 -8.29 -13.74
CA ARG A 17 -0.47 -7.04 -13.17
C ARG A 17 0.62 -5.98 -13.15
N ASN A 18 1.82 -6.35 -12.72
CA ASN A 18 2.94 -5.42 -12.56
C ASN A 18 3.51 -4.97 -13.91
N SER A 19 3.52 -5.84 -14.93
CA SER A 19 4.02 -5.51 -16.28
C SER A 19 3.23 -4.40 -16.98
N ARG A 20 2.02 -4.09 -16.51
CA ARG A 20 1.23 -2.94 -17.00
C ARG A 20 1.78 -1.60 -16.55
N TYR A 21 2.56 -1.60 -15.46
CA TYR A 21 3.07 -0.39 -14.81
C TYR A 21 4.60 -0.35 -14.81
N ASP A 22 5.28 -1.49 -14.80
CA ASP A 22 6.75 -1.59 -14.80
C ASP A 22 7.31 -2.06 -16.15
N GLY A 23 8.00 -1.16 -16.84
CA GLY A 23 8.65 -1.45 -18.14
C GLY A 23 10.02 -2.10 -18.06
N ARG A 24 10.52 -2.46 -16.86
CA ARG A 24 11.82 -3.14 -16.72
C ARG A 24 11.78 -4.54 -17.31
N ALA A 25 12.91 -4.98 -17.87
CA ALA A 25 13.01 -6.19 -18.69
C ALA A 25 12.53 -7.50 -18.01
N GLY A 26 12.49 -7.55 -16.67
CA GLY A 26 12.06 -8.69 -15.87
C GLY A 26 10.55 -8.77 -15.57
N TYR A 27 9.76 -7.76 -15.91
CA TYR A 27 8.31 -7.74 -15.67
C TYR A 27 7.57 -7.76 -17.01
N ARG A 28 7.26 -8.96 -17.48
CA ARG A 28 6.51 -9.20 -18.73
C ARG A 28 5.30 -10.07 -18.44
N GLU A 29 4.26 -9.98 -19.26
CA GLU A 29 3.11 -10.88 -19.13
C GLU A 29 3.51 -12.36 -19.38
N GLY A 30 2.81 -13.27 -18.72
CA GLY A 30 2.96 -14.72 -18.87
C GLY A 30 4.03 -15.36 -17.98
N PHE A 31 4.66 -14.62 -17.08
CA PHE A 31 5.68 -15.16 -16.17
C PHE A 31 5.15 -15.33 -14.74
N THR A 32 5.60 -16.39 -14.10
CA THR A 32 5.40 -16.63 -12.66
C THR A 32 6.75 -16.60 -11.95
N LEU A 33 6.89 -15.74 -10.95
CA LEU A 33 8.09 -15.61 -10.13
C LEU A 33 7.85 -16.21 -8.75
N ARG A 34 8.90 -16.79 -8.16
CA ARG A 34 8.86 -17.22 -6.76
C ARG A 34 9.05 -16.01 -5.86
N MET A 35 8.21 -15.86 -4.84
CA MET A 35 8.47 -14.86 -3.79
C MET A 35 9.69 -15.29 -2.99
N SER A 36 10.66 -14.38 -2.88
CA SER A 36 11.81 -14.51 -2.00
C SER A 36 11.35 -14.57 -0.53
N PRO A 37 12.18 -15.13 0.37
CA PRO A 37 11.90 -15.09 1.81
C PRO A 37 11.70 -13.67 2.35
N GLY A 38 12.44 -12.69 1.80
CA GLY A 38 12.33 -11.28 2.17
C GLY A 38 10.98 -10.67 1.77
N GLU A 39 10.54 -10.87 0.53
CA GLU A 39 9.22 -10.38 0.06
C GLU A 39 8.08 -11.00 0.89
N ARG A 40 8.16 -12.30 1.19
CA ARG A 40 7.16 -12.97 2.04
C ARG A 40 7.18 -12.44 3.48
N GLY A 41 8.36 -12.24 4.06
CA GLY A 41 8.52 -11.68 5.40
C GLY A 41 7.97 -10.26 5.50
N CYS A 42 8.24 -9.43 4.49
CA CYS A 42 7.68 -8.08 4.37
C CYS A 42 6.14 -8.14 4.30
N ALA A 43 5.59 -8.92 3.37
CA ALA A 43 4.14 -9.10 3.26
C ALA A 43 3.48 -9.56 4.57
N MET A 44 4.07 -10.54 5.28
CA MET A 44 3.56 -11.00 6.57
C MET A 44 3.57 -9.90 7.63
N SER A 45 4.60 -9.05 7.67
CA SER A 45 4.63 -7.89 8.57
C SER A 45 3.49 -6.91 8.29
N HIS A 46 3.19 -6.66 7.01
CA HIS A 46 2.09 -5.79 6.62
C HIS A 46 0.73 -6.44 6.94
N VAL A 47 0.53 -7.73 6.67
CA VAL A 47 -0.69 -8.46 7.06
C VAL A 47 -0.93 -8.39 8.57
N ARG A 48 0.12 -8.51 9.42
CA ARG A 48 -0.01 -8.28 10.88
C ARG A 48 -0.49 -6.86 11.19
N ALA A 49 0.10 -5.87 10.54
CA ALA A 49 -0.29 -4.47 10.72
C ALA A 49 -1.75 -4.24 10.29
N TRP A 50 -2.19 -4.80 9.16
CA TRP A 50 -3.55 -4.71 8.66
C TRP A 50 -4.55 -5.33 9.64
N ARG A 51 -4.27 -6.54 10.15
CA ARG A 51 -5.12 -7.17 11.18
C ARG A 51 -5.27 -6.31 12.43
N ARG A 52 -4.16 -5.73 12.91
CA ARG A 52 -4.18 -4.80 14.05
C ARG A 52 -5.01 -3.56 13.76
N THR A 53 -4.87 -2.99 12.56
CA THR A 53 -5.63 -1.81 12.14
C THR A 53 -7.12 -2.11 11.99
N ALA A 54 -7.47 -3.26 11.39
CA ALA A 54 -8.86 -3.70 11.19
C ALA A 54 -9.60 -3.99 12.51
N ALA A 55 -8.89 -4.45 13.54
CA ALA A 55 -9.44 -4.67 14.88
C ALA A 55 -9.61 -3.37 15.69
N GLY A 56 -9.04 -2.25 15.22
CA GLY A 56 -9.15 -0.93 15.85
C GLY A 56 -10.27 -0.08 15.25
N ASN A 57 -10.43 1.13 15.81
CA ASN A 57 -11.40 2.13 15.35
C ASN A 57 -10.74 3.45 14.89
N ARG A 58 -9.41 3.47 14.77
CA ARG A 58 -8.63 4.65 14.40
C ARG A 58 -7.64 4.30 13.28
N PRO A 59 -7.31 5.25 12.40
CA PRO A 59 -6.26 5.05 11.42
C PRO A 59 -4.90 4.83 12.11
N VAL A 60 -4.05 4.03 11.48
CA VAL A 60 -2.72 3.67 11.98
C VAL A 60 -1.67 4.13 10.98
N LEU A 61 -0.63 4.81 11.47
CA LEU A 61 0.58 5.07 10.72
C LEU A 61 1.45 3.79 10.73
N ILE A 62 1.72 3.24 9.56
CA ILE A 62 2.60 2.09 9.35
C ILE A 62 3.89 2.60 8.70
N LEU A 63 5.02 2.21 9.27
CA LEU A 63 6.37 2.59 8.84
C LEU A 63 7.21 1.32 8.70
N GLU A 64 8.01 1.26 7.65
CA GLU A 64 9.16 0.35 7.57
C GLU A 64 10.27 0.84 8.49
N ASP A 65 11.20 -0.04 8.86
CA ASP A 65 12.26 0.21 9.84
C ASP A 65 13.33 1.19 9.34
N ASP A 66 13.43 1.37 8.03
CA ASP A 66 14.33 2.30 7.36
C ASP A 66 13.67 3.66 7.02
N ALA A 67 12.43 3.89 7.44
CA ALA A 67 11.71 5.12 7.15
C ALA A 67 12.35 6.34 7.86
N VAL A 68 12.81 7.32 7.08
CA VAL A 68 13.38 8.58 7.59
C VAL A 68 12.36 9.72 7.48
N PRO A 69 11.87 10.29 8.59
CA PRO A 69 10.91 11.39 8.55
C PRO A 69 11.51 12.66 7.94
N ALA A 70 10.80 13.25 6.98
CA ALA A 70 11.17 14.55 6.43
C ALA A 70 11.05 15.68 7.48
N LYS A 71 11.69 16.82 7.21
CA LYS A 71 11.55 18.02 8.06
C LYS A 71 10.07 18.40 8.22
N GLN A 72 9.64 18.68 9.45
CA GLN A 72 8.24 18.98 9.81
C GLN A 72 7.23 17.86 9.49
N PHE A 73 7.67 16.60 9.34
CA PHE A 73 6.81 15.46 9.01
C PHE A 73 5.53 15.41 9.86
N TRP A 74 5.62 15.45 11.19
CA TRP A 74 4.46 15.37 12.08
C TRP A 74 3.43 16.50 11.88
N LYS A 75 3.91 17.72 11.63
CA LYS A 75 3.05 18.88 11.36
C LYS A 75 2.31 18.71 10.02
N ARG A 76 3.00 18.19 9.00
CA ARG A 76 2.41 17.91 7.68
C ARG A 76 1.44 16.73 7.74
N LEU A 77 1.82 15.65 8.44
CA LEU A 77 1.02 14.44 8.61
C LEU A 77 -0.34 14.76 9.21
N LYS A 78 -0.39 15.51 10.32
CA LYS A 78 -1.65 15.87 10.97
C LYS A 78 -2.61 16.57 10.01
N ARG A 79 -2.10 17.51 9.19
CA ARG A 79 -2.91 18.24 8.21
C ARG A 79 -3.47 17.32 7.13
N VAL A 80 -2.63 16.43 6.60
CA VAL A 80 -2.97 15.62 5.43
C VAL A 80 -3.87 14.45 5.82
N VAL A 81 -3.68 13.87 7.01
CA VAL A 81 -4.58 12.84 7.55
C VAL A 81 -6.00 13.38 7.74
N LEU A 82 -6.15 14.62 8.21
CA LEU A 82 -7.47 15.25 8.34
C LEU A 82 -8.13 15.44 6.98
N ALA A 83 -7.42 16.01 5.99
CA ALA A 83 -7.93 16.17 4.64
C ALA A 83 -8.24 14.82 3.94
N ALA A 84 -7.45 13.78 4.24
CA ALA A 84 -7.69 12.44 3.72
C ALA A 84 -8.96 11.82 4.34
N ALA A 85 -9.18 12.01 5.65
CA ALA A 85 -10.37 11.54 6.35
C ALA A 85 -11.66 12.23 5.84
N GLU A 86 -11.61 13.52 5.53
CA GLU A 86 -12.76 14.27 4.98
C GLU A 86 -13.29 13.71 3.67
N GLN A 87 -12.46 12.98 2.91
CA GLN A 87 -12.91 12.26 1.72
C GLN A 87 -12.80 10.74 1.87
N SER A 88 -13.06 10.23 3.08
CA SER A 88 -13.24 8.80 3.36
C SER A 88 -12.14 7.89 2.78
N ALA A 89 -10.87 8.31 2.89
CA ALA A 89 -9.75 7.55 2.35
C ALA A 89 -9.62 6.17 3.03
N ASP A 90 -9.30 5.15 2.23
CA ASP A 90 -8.94 3.82 2.72
C ASP A 90 -7.49 3.78 3.21
N ALA A 91 -6.60 4.43 2.45
CA ALA A 91 -5.18 4.53 2.72
C ALA A 91 -4.62 5.88 2.23
N LEU A 92 -3.53 6.32 2.87
CA LEU A 92 -2.76 7.52 2.52
C LEU A 92 -1.27 7.19 2.46
N TYR A 93 -0.66 7.25 1.28
CA TYR A 93 0.78 7.05 1.12
C TYR A 93 1.55 8.31 1.52
N LEU A 94 2.66 8.11 2.23
CA LEU A 94 3.53 9.17 2.75
C LEU A 94 4.95 9.11 2.16
N GLY A 95 5.36 7.94 1.68
CA GLY A 95 6.54 7.74 0.85
C GLY A 95 6.21 6.72 -0.22
N HIS A 96 6.49 7.05 -1.49
CA HIS A 96 6.13 6.23 -2.63
C HIS A 96 7.01 6.54 -3.84
N ILE A 97 7.00 5.64 -4.81
CA ILE A 97 7.43 5.91 -6.18
C ILE A 97 6.19 5.86 -7.07
N GLN A 98 6.00 6.87 -7.91
CA GLN A 98 4.84 6.96 -8.77
C GLN A 98 4.97 5.97 -9.94
N GLY A 99 4.05 5.00 -10.03
CA GLY A 99 3.97 4.04 -11.15
C GLY A 99 2.90 4.36 -12.19
N ALA A 100 1.98 5.27 -11.87
CA ALA A 100 1.01 5.81 -12.81
C ALA A 100 0.75 7.29 -12.51
N PRO A 101 0.32 8.10 -13.50
CA PRO A 101 -0.10 9.48 -13.28
C PRO A 101 -1.15 9.61 -12.17
N TRP A 102 -1.20 10.78 -11.53
CA TRP A 102 -2.27 11.09 -10.59
C TRP A 102 -3.61 11.08 -11.32
N ARG A 103 -4.65 10.48 -10.72
CA ARG A 103 -5.99 10.53 -11.30
C ARG A 103 -6.57 11.93 -11.25
N GLN A 104 -6.45 12.56 -10.09
CA GLN A 104 -6.86 13.93 -9.86
C GLN A 104 -6.22 14.52 -8.60
N ARG A 105 -6.17 15.84 -8.53
CA ARG A 105 -5.82 16.57 -7.32
C ARG A 105 -7.07 16.81 -6.48
N LEU A 106 -7.03 16.39 -5.21
CA LEU A 106 -8.15 16.51 -4.29
C LEU A 106 -8.03 17.77 -3.40
N ALA A 107 -6.81 18.09 -2.99
CA ALA A 107 -6.49 19.27 -2.18
C ALA A 107 -5.01 19.66 -2.37
N PRO A 108 -4.53 20.79 -1.81
CA PRO A 108 -3.11 21.12 -1.81
C PRO A 108 -2.25 20.02 -1.18
N GLY A 109 -1.42 19.37 -1.99
CA GLY A 109 -0.56 18.26 -1.58
C GLY A 109 -1.28 16.93 -1.36
N LEU A 110 -2.54 16.78 -1.80
CA LEU A 110 -3.30 15.54 -1.69
C LEU A 110 -3.87 15.15 -3.06
N TYR A 111 -3.48 13.98 -3.54
CA TYR A 111 -3.85 13.48 -4.86
C TYR A 111 -4.48 12.11 -4.75
N GLU A 112 -5.43 11.80 -5.63
CA GLU A 112 -5.91 10.44 -5.83
C GLU A 112 -4.88 9.66 -6.65
N ALA A 113 -4.46 8.52 -6.11
CA ALA A 113 -3.45 7.67 -6.69
C ALA A 113 -4.08 6.54 -7.52
N GLU A 114 -3.42 6.17 -8.62
CA GLU A 114 -3.76 4.94 -9.35
C GLU A 114 -2.84 3.78 -8.96
N TYR A 115 -1.53 3.97 -9.05
CA TYR A 115 -0.55 2.90 -8.82
C TYR A 115 0.74 3.48 -8.22
N LEU A 116 1.05 3.08 -6.99
CA LEU A 116 2.20 3.57 -6.22
C LEU A 116 3.05 2.40 -5.72
N TRP A 117 4.34 2.43 -6.01
CA TRP A 117 5.29 1.48 -5.44
C TRP A 117 5.85 1.96 -4.10
N THR A 118 6.48 0.99 -3.42
CA THR A 118 7.01 1.04 -2.05
C THR A 118 5.94 1.16 -0.97
N THR A 119 6.23 0.66 0.22
CA THR A 119 5.32 0.73 1.38
C THR A 119 6.01 1.31 2.62
N VAL A 120 7.09 2.07 2.40
CA VAL A 120 7.96 2.65 3.45
C VAL A 120 7.17 3.40 4.51
N ALA A 121 6.12 4.13 4.11
CA ALA A 121 5.25 4.85 5.04
C ALA A 121 3.85 5.08 4.47
N TYR A 122 2.82 4.67 5.20
CA TYR A 122 1.43 4.95 4.86
C TYR A 122 0.53 5.00 6.11
N VAL A 123 -0.58 5.71 6.01
CA VAL A 123 -1.67 5.63 6.98
C VAL A 123 -2.74 4.71 6.43
N LEU A 124 -3.24 3.79 7.25
CA LEU A 124 -4.30 2.86 6.90
C LEU A 124 -5.49 3.04 7.84
N TRP A 125 -6.69 3.22 7.27
CA TRP A 125 -7.93 3.26 8.02
C TRP A 125 -8.47 1.84 8.23
N PRO A 126 -9.28 1.58 9.30
CA PRO A 126 -9.84 0.25 9.55
C PRO A 126 -10.59 -0.34 8.35
N GLN A 127 -11.37 0.46 7.61
CA GLN A 127 -12.06 -0.01 6.40
C GLN A 127 -11.07 -0.46 5.30
N GLY A 128 -9.98 0.29 5.10
CA GLY A 128 -8.95 -0.06 4.12
C GLY A 128 -8.22 -1.34 4.51
N ALA A 129 -7.95 -1.51 5.81
CA ALA A 129 -7.38 -2.75 6.32
C ALA A 129 -8.31 -3.95 6.09
N GLN A 130 -9.61 -3.81 6.35
CA GLN A 130 -10.60 -4.87 6.09
C GLN A 130 -10.65 -5.24 4.61
N LYS A 131 -10.64 -4.25 3.72
CA LYS A 131 -10.58 -4.49 2.27
C LYS A 131 -9.31 -5.23 1.85
N LEU A 132 -8.14 -4.94 2.47
CA LEU A 132 -6.88 -5.61 2.13
C LEU A 132 -6.92 -7.07 2.59
N LEU A 133 -7.49 -7.30 3.77
CA LEU A 133 -7.64 -8.63 4.35
C LEU A 133 -8.67 -9.48 3.59
N SER A 134 -9.69 -8.88 2.98
CA SER A 134 -10.70 -9.62 2.21
C SER A 134 -10.21 -10.14 0.86
N VAL A 135 -9.03 -9.70 0.41
CA VAL A 135 -8.42 -10.11 -0.87
C VAL A 135 -7.12 -10.89 -0.68
N LEU A 136 -6.90 -11.44 0.52
CA LEU A 136 -5.81 -12.39 0.75
C LEU A 136 -5.99 -13.65 -0.13
N PRO A 137 -4.89 -14.33 -0.50
CA PRO A 137 -3.50 -14.07 -0.07
C PRO A 137 -2.86 -12.85 -0.74
N VAL A 138 -1.82 -12.29 -0.10
CA VAL A 138 -0.87 -11.41 -0.78
C VAL A 138 -0.15 -12.24 -1.85
N ASP A 139 -0.49 -12.01 -3.11
CA ASP A 139 -0.13 -12.83 -4.26
C ASP A 139 0.92 -12.18 -5.17
N GLN A 140 1.73 -11.26 -4.63
CA GLN A 140 2.84 -10.52 -5.26
C GLN A 140 3.62 -9.75 -4.17
N PRO A 141 4.78 -9.12 -4.45
CA PRO A 141 5.42 -8.20 -3.50
C PRO A 141 4.41 -7.19 -2.94
N VAL A 142 4.47 -6.92 -1.63
CA VAL A 142 3.35 -6.28 -0.92
C VAL A 142 3.02 -4.89 -1.46
N ASP A 143 4.03 -4.16 -1.94
CA ASP A 143 3.86 -2.87 -2.58
C ASP A 143 3.14 -3.01 -3.93
N ASN A 144 3.54 -3.95 -4.78
CA ASN A 144 2.81 -4.28 -6.01
C ASN A 144 1.36 -4.67 -5.66
N PHE A 145 1.17 -5.50 -4.63
CA PHE A 145 -0.15 -6.01 -4.23
C PHE A 145 -1.06 -4.85 -3.88
N MET A 146 -0.59 -3.99 -2.97
CA MET A 146 -1.32 -2.79 -2.57
C MET A 146 -1.57 -1.89 -3.78
N ALA A 147 -0.57 -1.61 -4.61
CA ALA A 147 -0.72 -0.79 -5.81
C ALA A 147 -1.80 -1.32 -6.77
N TRP A 148 -1.83 -2.64 -6.98
CA TRP A 148 -2.86 -3.27 -7.79
C TRP A 148 -4.25 -3.14 -7.18
N GLN A 149 -4.41 -3.38 -5.88
CA GLN A 149 -5.71 -3.19 -5.23
C GLN A 149 -6.20 -1.75 -5.39
N MET A 150 -5.29 -0.78 -5.30
CA MET A 150 -5.59 0.65 -5.42
C MET A 150 -5.96 1.07 -6.84
N SER A 151 -5.36 0.43 -7.85
CA SER A 151 -5.73 0.69 -9.23
C SER A 151 -7.14 0.18 -9.53
N GLN A 152 -7.64 -0.81 -8.77
CA GLN A 152 -9.03 -1.20 -8.85
C GLN A 152 -9.92 -0.08 -8.26
N ARG A 153 -10.99 0.26 -8.97
CA ARG A 153 -11.90 1.36 -8.62
C ARG A 153 -12.60 1.30 -7.22
N PRO A 154 -12.68 0.19 -6.46
CA PRO A 154 -13.28 0.24 -5.12
C PRO A 154 -12.38 0.81 -4.01
N TRP A 155 -11.19 1.33 -4.35
CA TRP A 155 -10.21 1.87 -3.39
C TRP A 155 -10.00 3.37 -3.53
N PHE A 156 -10.26 4.12 -2.45
CA PHE A 156 -9.97 5.54 -2.36
C PHE A 156 -8.61 5.73 -1.71
N VAL A 157 -7.55 5.70 -2.52
CA VAL A 157 -6.18 5.92 -2.06
C VAL A 157 -5.69 7.29 -2.43
N LYS A 158 -5.07 7.93 -1.44
CA LYS A 158 -4.51 9.26 -1.58
C LYS A 158 -3.02 9.25 -1.30
N SER A 159 -2.32 10.24 -1.81
CA SER A 159 -0.89 10.41 -1.56
C SER A 159 -0.49 11.86 -1.45
N LEU A 160 0.62 12.09 -0.75
CA LEU A 160 1.35 13.35 -0.79
C LEU A 160 2.06 13.49 -2.14
N GLY A 161 1.52 14.28 -3.05
CA GLY A 161 2.27 14.62 -4.28
C GLY A 161 3.38 15.64 -4.02
N PRO A 162 4.23 15.91 -5.04
CA PRO A 162 5.20 17.00 -5.00
C PRO A 162 4.56 18.36 -4.66
#